data_AF-A0ABD5VT24-F1
#
_entry.id   AF-A0ABD5VT24-F1
#
_cell.length_a   1.000
_cell.length_b   1.000
_cell.length_c   1.000
_cell.angle_alpha   90.00
_cell.angle_beta   90.00
_cell.angle_gamma   90.00
#
_symmetry.space_group_name_H-M   'P 1'
#
loop_
_entity.id
_entity.type
_entity.pdbx_description
1 polymer ?
#
loop_
_entity_poly.entity_id
_entity_poly.type
_entity_poly.pdbx_seq_one_letter_code
_entity_poly.pdbx_strand_id
1 'polypeptide(L)'
;MTGTNDKLRGLILAALMVTSVFAGTIAFTGSAAAAANAPDGYVKITDGTVIFAGQDTYWDATGNTSGEYTLQKYTGDNNWQFVRKLTVNSTGAYIPVDTSGLEGQYRIHSADDTVNVEFEVAVQSLSAEFDPAKVTHTGDETLTLESNDNDYQVEVTANGGLDETDLSSIFSGADIASTSSDDDSITINVSDTSQDFPSPLTRTRFRLVTTTSRSQ
;
A
#
# COMPACT_ATOMS: atom_id res chain seq x y z
N MET A 1 -31.63 -26.03 9.46
CA MET A 1 -30.45 -25.30 9.94
C MET A 1 -29.54 -25.05 8.74
N THR A 2 -29.66 -23.88 8.12
CA THR A 2 -28.82 -23.43 6.99
C THR A 2 -27.68 -22.53 7.51
N GLY A 3 -27.04 -22.94 8.61
CA GLY A 3 -26.40 -22.02 9.55
C GLY A 3 -24.99 -21.54 9.23
N THR A 4 -24.26 -22.16 8.30
CA THR A 4 -22.83 -21.88 8.09
C THR A 4 -22.50 -21.63 6.62
N ASN A 5 -23.07 -22.42 5.71
CA ASN A 5 -22.77 -22.31 4.28
C ASN A 5 -23.45 -21.12 3.59
N ASP A 6 -24.61 -20.66 4.08
CA ASP A 6 -25.26 -19.44 3.59
C ASP A 6 -24.59 -18.17 4.16
N LYS A 7 -23.92 -18.29 5.33
CA LYS A 7 -23.13 -17.21 5.90
C LYS A 7 -21.84 -16.98 5.14
N LEU A 8 -21.13 -18.05 4.74
CA LEU A 8 -19.94 -17.93 3.89
C LEU A 8 -20.28 -17.32 2.52
N ARG A 9 -21.42 -17.69 1.93
CA ARG A 9 -21.90 -17.13 0.66
C ARG A 9 -22.29 -15.66 0.78
N GLY A 10 -23.00 -15.31 1.85
CA GLY A 10 -23.36 -13.92 2.16
C GLY A 10 -22.15 -13.06 2.53
N LEU A 11 -21.14 -13.65 3.18
CA LEU A 11 -19.89 -13.02 3.56
C LEU A 11 -18.95 -12.82 2.36
N ILE A 12 -18.76 -13.79 1.48
CA ILE A 12 -17.94 -13.60 0.27
C ILE A 12 -18.58 -12.55 -0.65
N LEU A 13 -19.91 -12.49 -0.72
CA LEU A 13 -20.63 -11.45 -1.48
C LEU A 13 -20.70 -10.09 -0.76
N ALA A 14 -20.71 -10.05 0.58
CA ALA A 14 -20.75 -8.80 1.36
C ALA A 14 -19.35 -8.21 1.62
N ALA A 15 -18.31 -9.04 1.70
CA ALA A 15 -16.90 -8.63 1.78
C ALA A 15 -16.40 -8.04 0.44
N LEU A 16 -17.06 -8.37 -0.68
CA LEU A 16 -16.74 -7.82 -2.00
C LEU A 16 -17.34 -6.41 -2.26
N MET A 17 -17.61 -5.63 -1.21
CA MET A 17 -18.09 -4.24 -1.35
C MET A 17 -17.06 -3.17 -0.99
N VAL A 18 -15.94 -3.49 -0.35
CA VAL A 18 -14.87 -2.50 -0.06
C VAL A 18 -13.52 -3.20 0.04
N THR A 19 -12.87 -3.49 -1.10
CA THR A 19 -11.39 -3.56 -1.12
C THR A 19 -10.89 -2.12 -1.23
N SER A 20 -10.82 -1.43 -0.10
CA SER A 20 -10.12 -0.14 -0.05
C SER A 20 -8.64 -0.41 0.03
N VAL A 21 -7.87 0.02 -0.97
CA VAL A 21 -6.43 0.20 -0.77
C VAL A 21 -6.30 1.48 0.04
N PHE A 22 -6.25 1.34 1.36
CA PHE A 22 -5.59 2.35 2.14
C PHE A 22 -4.09 2.16 1.89
N ALA A 23 -3.55 2.91 0.91
CA ALA A 23 -2.18 3.34 1.05
C ALA A 23 -2.19 4.18 2.34
N GLY A 24 -1.78 3.57 3.46
CA GLY A 24 -2.12 4.00 4.81
C GLY A 24 -1.81 5.48 5.03
N THR A 25 -2.80 6.35 4.87
CA THR A 25 -2.64 7.76 5.18
C THR A 25 -2.71 7.89 6.70
N ILE A 26 -1.56 7.86 7.37
CA ILE A 26 -1.50 8.42 8.72
C ILE A 26 -1.87 9.90 8.58
N ALA A 27 -3.03 10.28 9.10
CA ALA A 27 -3.58 11.61 8.95
C ALA A 27 -2.55 12.67 9.37
N PHE A 28 -2.13 13.46 8.38
CA PHE A 28 -1.18 14.56 8.50
C PHE A 28 -1.72 15.65 9.45
N THR A 29 -1.39 15.56 10.73
CA THR A 29 -1.56 16.69 11.67
C THR A 29 -0.27 17.48 11.74
N GLY A 30 -0.11 18.42 10.80
CA GLY A 30 0.86 19.50 10.95
C GLY A 30 2.11 19.35 10.08
N SER A 31 2.20 20.20 9.07
CA SER A 31 3.47 20.70 8.58
C SER A 31 4.38 21.08 9.77
N ALA A 32 5.60 20.53 9.77
CA ALA A 32 6.73 20.82 10.67
C ALA A 32 6.97 19.86 11.86
N ALA A 33 7.56 18.70 11.58
CA ALA A 33 8.66 18.19 12.39
C ALA A 33 9.59 17.34 11.51
N ALA A 34 10.77 17.86 11.22
CA ALA A 34 11.87 17.04 10.72
C ALA A 34 12.26 16.07 11.84
N ALA A 35 12.06 14.77 11.63
CA ALA A 35 12.54 13.75 12.55
C ALA A 35 14.07 13.58 12.37
N ALA A 36 14.78 13.24 13.46
CA ALA A 36 16.21 12.93 13.43
C ALA A 36 16.50 11.46 13.04
N ASN A 37 15.46 10.64 12.93
CA ASN A 37 15.53 9.25 12.49
C ASN A 37 14.65 9.07 11.26
N ALA A 38 15.08 8.20 10.34
CA ALA A 38 14.24 7.81 9.20
C ALA A 38 12.92 7.25 9.75
N PRO A 39 11.76 7.68 9.23
CA PRO A 39 10.50 7.09 9.63
C PRO A 39 10.48 5.61 9.23
N ASP A 40 10.29 4.71 10.20
CA ASP A 40 10.16 3.28 9.92
C ASP A 40 8.92 3.04 9.04
N GLY A 41 9.06 2.24 7.99
CA GLY A 41 7.99 1.91 7.05
C GLY A 41 7.77 2.91 5.90
N TYR A 42 8.53 4.01 5.84
CA TYR A 42 8.40 4.97 4.74
C TYR A 42 9.38 4.64 3.60
N VAL A 43 8.95 4.92 2.37
CA VAL A 43 9.81 4.78 1.17
C VAL A 43 10.71 6.01 1.02
N LYS A 44 12.02 5.78 0.90
CA LYS A 44 12.99 6.85 0.66
C LYS A 44 12.93 7.30 -0.81
N ILE A 45 12.74 8.59 -1.03
CA ILE A 45 12.90 9.20 -2.34
C ILE A 45 14.39 9.38 -2.64
N THR A 46 14.85 8.70 -3.69
CA THR A 46 16.17 8.90 -4.29
C THR A 46 16.03 9.13 -5.80
N ASP A 47 17.12 9.54 -6.44
CA ASP A 47 17.12 9.81 -7.87
C ASP A 47 16.77 8.55 -8.68
N GLY A 48 15.82 8.67 -9.60
CA GLY A 48 15.31 7.58 -10.43
C GLY A 48 14.36 6.60 -9.72
N THR A 49 13.96 6.86 -8.46
CA THR A 49 13.00 6.01 -7.76
C THR A 49 11.60 6.16 -8.34
N VAL A 50 10.89 5.04 -8.51
CA VAL A 50 9.45 5.01 -8.76
C VAL A 50 8.74 4.76 -7.43
N ILE A 51 7.78 5.61 -7.09
CA ILE A 51 6.94 5.48 -5.89
C ILE A 51 5.48 5.44 -6.33
N PHE A 52 4.61 4.80 -5.55
CA PHE A 52 3.18 4.78 -5.87
C PHE A 52 2.43 5.92 -5.18
N ALA A 53 1.42 6.46 -5.86
CA ALA A 53 0.59 7.53 -5.32
C ALA A 53 -0.10 7.09 -4.02
N GLY A 54 0.00 7.92 -2.98
CA GLY A 54 -0.56 7.64 -1.66
C GLY A 54 0.38 6.89 -0.71
N GLN A 55 1.57 6.48 -1.15
CA GLN A 55 2.57 5.89 -0.28
C GLN A 55 3.16 6.92 0.71
N ASP A 56 3.44 6.46 1.92
CA ASP A 56 4.23 7.17 2.91
C ASP A 56 5.69 7.25 2.45
N THR A 57 6.11 8.43 2.02
CA THR A 57 7.47 8.64 1.49
C THR A 57 8.19 9.77 2.19
N TYR A 58 9.52 9.73 2.15
CA TYR A 58 10.36 10.79 2.70
C TYR A 58 11.55 11.07 1.80
N TRP A 59 11.97 12.32 1.80
CA TRP A 59 13.25 12.73 1.24
C TRP A 59 14.28 12.89 2.36
N ASP A 60 15.45 12.29 2.15
CA ASP A 60 16.58 12.38 3.06
C ASP A 60 17.41 13.63 2.74
N ALA A 61 17.25 14.68 3.55
CA ALA A 61 18.05 15.89 3.44
C ALA A 61 19.33 15.83 4.29
N THR A 62 19.72 14.63 4.76
CA THR A 62 20.96 14.42 5.55
C THR A 62 22.18 14.65 4.66
N GLY A 63 22.73 15.86 4.71
CA GLY A 63 23.83 16.32 3.86
C GLY A 63 23.56 17.67 3.21
N ASN A 64 22.30 18.10 3.23
CA ASN A 64 21.88 19.39 2.68
C ASN A 64 21.81 20.47 3.78
N THR A 65 22.00 21.73 3.39
CA THR A 65 21.90 22.87 4.31
C THR A 65 20.44 23.16 4.65
N SER A 66 20.18 23.82 5.78
CA SER A 66 18.85 24.34 6.06
C SER A 66 18.46 25.34 4.97
N GLY A 67 17.29 25.16 4.38
CA GLY A 67 16.88 25.91 3.22
C GLY A 67 15.46 25.60 2.76
N GLU A 68 14.99 26.38 1.78
CA GLU A 68 13.75 26.12 1.07
C GLU A 68 14.03 25.28 -0.18
N TYR A 69 13.36 24.14 -0.26
CA TYR A 69 13.33 23.28 -1.43
C TYR A 69 11.95 23.35 -2.07
N THR A 70 11.86 22.99 -3.34
CA THR A 70 10.60 22.95 -4.07
C THR A 70 10.37 21.56 -4.64
N LEU A 71 9.14 21.08 -4.49
CA LEU A 71 8.64 19.97 -5.28
C LEU A 71 8.11 20.54 -6.59
N GLN A 72 8.56 19.99 -7.71
CA GLN A 72 8.15 20.42 -9.04
C GLN A 72 7.67 19.21 -9.86
N LYS A 73 6.69 19.41 -10.73
CA LYS A 73 6.15 18.41 -11.65
C LYS A 73 6.69 18.65 -13.06
N TYR A 74 7.11 17.60 -13.74
CA TYR A 74 7.46 17.68 -15.15
C TYR A 74 6.20 17.85 -16.00
N THR A 75 6.18 18.86 -16.88
CA THR A 75 5.04 19.16 -17.75
C THR A 75 5.29 18.83 -19.22
N GLY A 76 6.46 18.26 -19.56
CA GLY A 76 6.93 18.14 -20.94
C GLY A 76 7.80 19.32 -21.38
N ASP A 77 8.44 19.18 -22.54
CA ASP A 77 9.28 20.21 -23.17
C ASP A 77 10.40 20.78 -22.28
N ASN A 78 11.02 19.94 -21.44
CA ASN A 78 12.03 20.36 -20.45
C ASN A 78 11.52 21.39 -19.43
N ASN A 79 10.20 21.47 -19.23
CA ASN A 79 9.58 22.41 -18.32
C ASN A 79 9.14 21.74 -17.02
N TRP A 80 9.36 22.46 -15.92
CA TRP A 80 9.01 22.03 -14.57
C TRP A 80 8.10 23.06 -13.92
N GLN A 81 6.97 22.60 -13.39
CA GLN A 81 5.99 23.43 -12.73
C GLN A 81 6.10 23.27 -11.21
N PHE A 82 6.13 24.38 -10.48
CA PHE A 82 6.06 24.38 -9.03
C PHE A 82 4.78 23.70 -8.51
N VAL A 83 4.94 22.79 -7.55
CA VAL A 83 3.84 22.11 -6.86
C VAL A 83 3.71 22.67 -5.44
N ARG A 84 4.78 22.55 -4.63
CA ARG A 84 4.80 23.02 -3.24
C ARG A 84 6.23 23.25 -2.74
N LYS A 85 6.35 23.96 -1.62
CA LYS A 85 7.62 24.12 -0.89
C LYS A 85 7.82 22.95 0.08
N LEU A 86 9.09 22.60 0.29
CA LEU A 86 9.59 21.65 1.28
C LEU A 86 10.60 22.41 2.14
N THR A 87 10.33 22.53 3.45
CA THR A 87 11.18 23.32 4.35
C THR A 87 12.07 22.42 5.18
N VAL A 88 13.39 22.64 5.13
CA VAL A 88 14.39 21.93 5.93
C VAL A 88 14.87 22.83 7.06
N ASN A 89 14.45 22.53 8.29
CA ASN A 89 14.73 23.35 9.48
C ASN A 89 16.07 23.01 10.16
N SER A 90 16.70 21.89 9.81
CA SER A 90 17.96 21.43 10.40
C SER A 90 18.71 20.48 9.47
N THR A 91 20.03 20.44 9.60
CA THR A 91 20.87 19.41 8.96
C THR A 91 20.51 18.03 9.50
N GLY A 92 20.38 17.02 8.64
CA GLY A 92 19.95 15.67 9.04
C GLY A 92 18.43 15.47 9.07
N ALA A 93 17.68 16.34 8.41
CA ALA A 93 16.22 16.26 8.37
C ALA A 93 15.73 15.18 7.40
N TYR A 94 14.76 14.39 7.86
CA TYR A 94 13.88 13.62 6.98
C TYR A 94 12.62 14.44 6.72
N ILE A 95 12.32 14.68 5.44
CA ILE A 95 11.18 15.48 5.01
C ILE A 95 10.12 14.55 4.44
N PRO A 96 8.96 14.36 5.10
CA PRO A 96 7.88 13.59 4.53
C PRO A 96 7.36 14.26 3.26
N VAL A 97 7.07 13.45 2.24
CA VAL A 97 6.56 13.90 0.95
C VAL A 97 5.23 13.19 0.71
N ASP A 98 4.13 13.94 0.81
CA ASP A 98 2.79 13.44 0.49
C ASP A 98 2.66 13.22 -1.02
N THR A 99 2.46 11.97 -1.42
CA THR A 99 2.30 11.54 -2.82
C THR A 99 0.83 11.37 -3.21
N SER A 100 -0.10 11.64 -2.30
CA SER A 100 -1.53 11.51 -2.56
C SER A 100 -1.97 12.43 -3.69
N GLY A 101 -2.60 11.86 -4.72
CA GLY A 101 -3.04 12.61 -5.90
C GLY A 101 -1.90 13.11 -6.80
N LEU A 102 -0.66 12.68 -6.58
CA LEU A 102 0.45 12.91 -7.51
C LEU A 102 0.50 11.79 -8.56
N GLU A 103 0.82 12.17 -9.78
CA GLU A 103 1.06 11.25 -10.91
C GLU A 103 2.08 11.87 -11.88
N GLY A 104 3.00 11.05 -12.39
CA GLY A 104 4.02 11.41 -13.37
C GLY A 104 5.39 11.72 -12.75
N GLN A 105 6.24 12.43 -13.49
CA GLN A 105 7.61 12.75 -13.07
C GLN A 105 7.66 14.01 -12.19
N TYR A 106 8.42 13.94 -11.12
CA TYR A 106 8.62 15.01 -10.15
C TYR A 106 10.10 15.20 -9.84
N ARG A 107 10.44 16.36 -9.28
CA ARG A 107 11.76 16.61 -8.71
C ARG A 107 11.71 17.41 -7.43
N ILE A 108 12.65 17.13 -6.55
CA ILE A 108 13.00 17.98 -5.40
C ILE A 108 14.18 18.85 -5.82
N HIS A 109 14.01 20.16 -5.71
CA HIS A 109 14.91 21.13 -6.31
C HIS A 109 15.20 22.31 -5.38
N SER A 110 16.48 22.69 -5.26
CA SER A 110 16.92 23.92 -4.59
C SER A 110 17.14 25.06 -5.59
N ALA A 111 16.96 26.32 -5.15
CA ALA A 111 17.09 27.48 -6.01
C ALA A 111 18.51 27.73 -6.57
N ASP A 112 19.53 27.10 -5.97
CA ASP A 112 20.94 27.20 -6.35
C ASP A 112 21.43 25.99 -7.18
N ASP A 113 20.53 25.13 -7.64
CA ASP A 113 20.80 23.90 -8.41
C ASP A 113 21.69 22.87 -7.69
N THR A 114 21.98 23.04 -6.40
CA THR A 114 22.80 22.08 -5.64
C THR A 114 22.08 20.76 -5.34
N VAL A 115 20.75 20.80 -5.29
CA VAL A 115 19.89 19.63 -5.11
C VAL A 115 18.96 19.51 -6.31
N ASN A 116 19.03 18.36 -6.99
CA ASN A 116 18.10 17.94 -8.03
C ASN A 116 17.90 16.43 -7.89
N VAL A 117 16.79 16.02 -7.28
CA VAL A 117 16.42 14.60 -7.12
C VAL A 117 15.16 14.36 -7.92
N GLU A 118 15.25 13.57 -8.99
CA GLU A 118 14.13 13.26 -9.87
C GLU A 118 13.54 11.90 -9.51
N PHE A 119 12.21 11.81 -9.49
CA PHE A 119 11.50 10.58 -9.17
C PHE A 119 10.17 10.52 -9.93
N GLU A 120 9.59 9.33 -10.03
CA GLU A 120 8.31 9.13 -10.70
C GLU A 120 7.25 8.67 -9.70
N VAL A 121 6.05 9.25 -9.79
CA VAL A 121 4.88 8.79 -9.06
C VAL A 121 3.98 8.02 -10.02
N ALA A 122 3.90 6.72 -9.83
CA ALA A 122 3.01 5.83 -10.57
C ALA A 122 1.66 5.70 -9.85
N VAL A 123 0.59 5.50 -10.62
CA VAL A 123 -0.71 5.12 -10.07
C VAL A 123 -0.70 3.61 -9.80
N GLN A 124 -1.07 3.21 -8.59
CA GLN A 124 -1.24 1.80 -8.27
C GLN A 124 -2.56 1.30 -8.86
N SER A 125 -2.50 0.27 -9.70
CA SER A 125 -3.65 -0.53 -10.07
C SER A 125 -3.72 -1.72 -9.13
N LEU A 126 -4.89 -1.98 -8.54
CA LEU A 126 -5.18 -3.23 -7.84
C LEU A 126 -6.48 -3.82 -8.38
N SER A 127 -6.45 -5.12 -8.67
CA SER A 127 -7.64 -5.91 -8.98
C SER A 127 -7.71 -7.14 -8.09
N ALA A 128 -8.92 -7.54 -7.72
CA ALA A 128 -9.19 -8.70 -6.89
C ALA A 128 -10.26 -9.56 -7.56
N GLU A 129 -9.95 -10.82 -7.82
CA GLU A 129 -10.83 -11.76 -8.51
C GLU A 129 -10.90 -13.10 -7.79
N PHE A 130 -12.11 -13.62 -7.61
CA PHE A 130 -12.34 -15.01 -7.22
C PHE A 130 -12.52 -15.86 -8.47
N ASP A 131 -12.00 -17.10 -8.46
CA ASP A 131 -12.28 -18.06 -9.54
C ASP A 131 -13.76 -18.51 -9.50
N PRO A 132 -14.61 -18.05 -10.43
CA PRO A 132 -16.04 -18.32 -10.39
C PRO A 132 -16.38 -19.80 -10.61
N ALA A 133 -15.45 -20.59 -11.17
CA ALA A 133 -15.64 -22.02 -11.40
C ALA A 133 -15.42 -22.86 -10.13
N LYS A 134 -14.83 -22.28 -9.08
CA LYS A 134 -14.53 -22.96 -7.82
C LYS A 134 -15.35 -22.51 -6.62
N VAL A 135 -16.14 -21.43 -6.76
CA VAL A 135 -17.10 -20.96 -5.74
C VAL A 135 -18.17 -22.01 -5.49
N THR A 136 -17.85 -23.00 -4.66
CA THR A 136 -18.66 -24.18 -4.39
C THR A 136 -18.86 -24.31 -2.89
N HIS A 137 -19.97 -24.94 -2.48
CA HIS A 137 -20.37 -25.03 -1.07
C HIS A 137 -19.43 -25.85 -0.17
N THR A 138 -18.35 -26.39 -0.74
CA THR A 138 -17.32 -27.21 -0.09
C THR A 138 -16.08 -27.22 -0.99
N GLY A 139 -15.01 -26.50 -0.61
CA GLY A 139 -13.76 -26.49 -1.37
C GLY A 139 -12.79 -25.40 -0.95
N ASP A 140 -11.55 -25.52 -1.40
CA ASP A 140 -10.58 -24.43 -1.38
C ASP A 140 -10.97 -23.38 -2.42
N GLU A 141 -11.11 -22.13 -1.99
CA GLU A 141 -11.31 -21.00 -2.89
C GLU A 141 -9.96 -20.35 -3.24
N THR A 142 -9.89 -19.70 -4.40
CA THR A 142 -8.70 -18.93 -4.78
C THR A 142 -9.09 -17.47 -5.00
N LEU A 143 -8.51 -16.60 -4.16
CA LEU A 143 -8.52 -15.15 -4.38
C LEU A 143 -7.24 -14.80 -5.14
N THR A 144 -7.39 -14.20 -6.31
CA THR A 144 -6.29 -13.61 -7.08
C THR A 144 -6.28 -12.11 -6.82
N LEU A 145 -5.12 -11.58 -6.43
CA LEU A 145 -4.82 -10.16 -6.43
C LEU A 145 -3.80 -9.88 -7.53
N GLU A 146 -4.10 -8.90 -8.38
CA GLU A 146 -3.16 -8.43 -9.39
C GLU A 146 -2.91 -6.93 -9.18
N SER A 147 -1.63 -6.57 -9.04
CA SER A 147 -1.17 -5.21 -8.81
C SER A 147 -0.04 -4.86 -9.79
N ASN A 148 0.19 -3.59 -10.09
CA ASN A 148 1.42 -3.16 -10.75
C ASN A 148 2.54 -2.81 -9.75
N ASP A 149 2.23 -2.91 -8.45
CA ASP A 149 3.18 -2.85 -7.33
C ASP A 149 3.45 -4.27 -6.82
N ASN A 150 4.73 -4.62 -6.69
CA ASN A 150 5.16 -5.95 -6.24
C ASN A 150 5.25 -6.08 -4.72
N ASP A 151 5.09 -4.98 -3.98
CA ASP A 151 5.17 -4.96 -2.52
C ASP A 151 4.09 -4.04 -1.94
N TYR A 152 2.96 -4.63 -1.55
CA TYR A 152 1.82 -3.88 -1.02
C TYR A 152 1.14 -4.63 0.11
N GLN A 153 0.39 -3.90 0.92
CA GLN A 153 -0.43 -4.48 1.99
C GLN A 153 -1.89 -4.43 1.60
N VAL A 154 -2.63 -5.47 2.02
CA VAL A 154 -4.08 -5.55 1.81
C VAL A 154 -4.75 -5.77 3.14
N GLU A 155 -5.68 -4.88 3.46
CA GLU A 155 -6.57 -5.03 4.60
C GLU A 155 -7.80 -5.83 4.18
N VAL A 156 -8.06 -6.92 4.90
CA VAL A 156 -9.25 -7.74 4.76
C VAL A 156 -10.13 -7.50 5.98
N THR A 157 -11.33 -6.97 5.74
CA THR A 157 -12.35 -6.74 6.77
C THR A 157 -13.53 -7.70 6.58
N ALA A 158 -14.12 -8.15 7.67
CA ALA A 158 -15.34 -8.94 7.64
C ALA A 158 -16.55 -8.11 8.08
N ASN A 159 -17.47 -7.85 7.14
CA ASN A 159 -18.78 -7.32 7.51
C ASN A 159 -19.72 -8.46 7.88
N GLY A 160 -19.78 -8.75 9.18
CA GLY A 160 -20.79 -9.62 9.77
C GLY A 160 -20.34 -11.07 10.00
N GLY A 161 -20.18 -11.40 11.27
CA GLY A 161 -20.20 -12.77 11.79
C GLY A 161 -18.93 -13.60 11.61
N LEU A 162 -17.89 -13.04 10.97
CA LEU A 162 -16.52 -13.51 11.14
C LEU A 162 -15.76 -12.50 11.99
N ASP A 163 -14.95 -13.02 12.90
CA ASP A 163 -14.00 -12.23 13.67
C ASP A 163 -12.57 -12.33 13.08
N GLU A 164 -11.65 -11.59 13.68
CA GLU A 164 -10.22 -11.62 13.36
C GLU A 164 -9.61 -13.04 13.37
N THR A 165 -10.09 -13.92 14.24
CA THR A 165 -9.57 -15.27 14.40
C THR A 165 -10.07 -16.18 13.26
N ASP A 166 -11.32 -16.02 12.87
CA ASP A 166 -11.88 -16.66 11.67
C ASP A 166 -11.14 -16.21 10.41
N LEU A 167 -10.88 -14.90 10.27
CA LEU A 167 -10.11 -14.35 9.14
C LEU A 167 -8.69 -14.91 9.09
N SER A 168 -7.97 -14.90 10.21
CA SER A 168 -6.62 -15.47 10.29
C SER A 168 -6.60 -16.97 9.95
N SER A 169 -7.66 -17.69 10.30
CA SER A 169 -7.81 -19.11 9.96
C SER A 169 -8.07 -19.32 8.46
N ILE A 170 -8.85 -18.45 7.81
CA ILE A 170 -9.14 -18.49 6.37
C ILE A 170 -7.88 -18.17 5.55
N PHE A 171 -7.06 -17.23 6.02
CA PHE A 171 -5.84 -16.76 5.37
C PHE A 171 -4.55 -17.34 6.00
N SER A 172 -4.62 -18.51 6.63
CA SER A 172 -3.48 -19.09 7.39
C SER A 172 -2.23 -19.41 6.55
N GLY A 173 -2.33 -19.33 5.21
CA GLY A 173 -1.20 -19.48 4.28
C GLY A 173 -0.63 -18.16 3.74
N ALA A 174 -1.19 -17.03 4.18
CA ALA A 174 -0.74 -15.68 3.83
C ALA A 174 0.30 -15.17 4.84
N ASP A 175 1.10 -14.18 4.43
CA ASP A 175 1.96 -13.43 5.34
C ASP A 175 1.15 -12.35 6.05
N ILE A 176 0.58 -12.68 7.22
CA ILE A 176 -0.24 -11.76 8.01
C ILE A 176 0.69 -10.79 8.77
N ALA A 177 0.59 -9.50 8.46
CA ALA A 177 1.38 -8.44 9.06
C ALA A 177 0.83 -8.00 10.42
N SER A 178 -0.49 -7.88 10.53
CA SER A 178 -1.19 -7.41 11.73
C SER A 178 -2.64 -7.87 11.73
N THR A 179 -3.26 -7.84 12.91
CA THR A 179 -4.68 -8.16 13.09
C THR A 179 -5.34 -7.16 14.04
N SER A 180 -6.63 -6.85 13.83
CA SER A 180 -7.43 -5.96 14.66
C SER A 180 -8.71 -6.67 15.08
N SER A 181 -8.84 -6.97 16.37
CA SER A 181 -10.07 -7.52 16.95
C SER A 181 -11.18 -6.47 17.12
N ASP A 182 -10.81 -5.19 17.13
CA ASP A 182 -11.78 -4.09 17.27
C ASP A 182 -12.48 -3.80 15.94
N ASP A 183 -11.76 -3.96 14.83
CA ASP A 183 -12.26 -3.71 13.47
C ASP A 183 -12.60 -4.99 12.69
N ASP A 184 -12.51 -6.16 13.33
CA ASP A 184 -12.66 -7.49 12.70
C ASP A 184 -11.88 -7.56 11.37
N SER A 185 -10.58 -7.23 11.43
CA SER A 185 -9.72 -7.09 10.27
C SER A 185 -8.36 -7.77 10.41
N ILE A 186 -7.78 -8.16 9.27
CA ILE A 186 -6.38 -8.61 9.16
C ILE A 186 -5.67 -7.85 8.04
N THR A 187 -4.39 -7.56 8.22
CA THR A 187 -3.52 -6.99 7.19
C THR A 187 -2.57 -8.05 6.67
N ILE A 188 -2.51 -8.22 5.36
CA ILE A 188 -1.67 -9.21 4.68
C ILE A 188 -0.60 -8.47 3.88
N ASN A 189 0.67 -8.86 4.07
CA ASN A 189 1.75 -8.46 3.18
C ASN A 189 1.65 -9.25 1.87
N VAL A 190 1.67 -8.52 0.77
CA VAL A 190 1.67 -9.08 -0.57
C VAL A 190 3.00 -8.72 -1.22
N SER A 191 3.92 -9.67 -1.23
CA SER A 191 5.18 -9.56 -1.94
C SER A 191 5.28 -10.64 -3.02
N ASP A 192 5.60 -10.24 -4.25
CA ASP A 192 5.96 -11.20 -5.29
C ASP A 192 7.40 -11.66 -5.09
N THR A 193 7.58 -12.83 -4.48
CA THR A 193 8.90 -13.49 -4.39
C THR A 193 9.19 -14.39 -5.57
N SER A 194 8.27 -14.51 -6.55
CA SER A 194 8.44 -15.40 -7.69
C SER A 194 9.43 -14.79 -8.70
N GLN A 195 10.55 -15.47 -8.91
CA GLN A 195 11.57 -15.17 -9.92
C GLN A 195 11.11 -15.60 -11.33
N ASP A 196 9.82 -15.46 -11.64
CA ASP A 196 9.32 -15.67 -12.99
C ASP A 196 9.30 -14.34 -13.73
N PHE A 197 9.77 -14.37 -14.98
CA PHE A 197 10.01 -13.22 -15.87
C PHE A 197 8.98 -12.09 -15.75
N PRO A 198 9.41 -10.81 -15.87
CA PRO A 198 8.62 -9.66 -15.45
C PRO A 198 7.34 -9.57 -16.28
N SER A 199 6.25 -10.00 -15.66
CA SER A 199 4.92 -9.54 -16.03
C SER A 199 4.82 -8.09 -15.57
N PRO A 200 4.15 -7.18 -16.31
CA PRO A 200 3.94 -5.80 -15.86
C PRO A 200 3.04 -5.69 -14.62
N LEU A 201 2.51 -6.83 -14.14
CA LEU A 201 1.65 -6.96 -12.98
C LEU A 201 2.15 -8.13 -12.11
N THR A 202 2.22 -7.92 -10.80
CA THR A 202 2.47 -8.93 -9.76
C THR A 202 1.22 -9.74 -9.50
N ARG A 203 1.42 -11.05 -9.67
CA ARG A 203 0.51 -12.19 -9.57
C ARG A 203 0.30 -12.82 -8.19
N THR A 204 -0.44 -12.28 -7.22
CA THR A 204 -0.60 -13.00 -5.93
C THR A 204 -1.88 -13.84 -5.88
N ARG A 205 -1.75 -15.13 -5.56
CA ARG A 205 -2.89 -16.04 -5.36
C ARG A 205 -2.94 -16.54 -3.93
N PHE A 206 -4.04 -16.23 -3.23
CA PHE A 206 -4.34 -16.79 -1.92
C PHE A 206 -5.21 -18.03 -2.08
N ARG A 207 -4.75 -19.14 -1.52
CA ARG A 207 -5.60 -20.31 -1.28
C ARG A 207 -6.30 -20.11 0.05
N LEU A 208 -7.62 -20.01 0.00
CA LEU A 208 -8.47 -19.85 1.16
C LEU A 208 -8.82 -21.24 1.68
N VAL A 209 -8.40 -21.55 2.91
CA VAL A 209 -8.60 -22.87 3.51
C VAL A 209 -9.70 -22.78 4.56
N THR A 210 -10.76 -23.56 4.39
CA THR A 210 -11.81 -23.68 5.40
C THR A 210 -11.46 -24.84 6.34
N THR A 211 -10.79 -24.55 7.46
CA THR A 211 -10.63 -25.56 8.51
C THR A 211 -11.96 -25.72 9.24
N THR A 212 -12.66 -26.83 8.98
CA THR A 212 -13.84 -27.19 9.78
C THR A 212 -13.35 -27.71 11.14
N SER A 213 -12.97 -26.81 12.05
CA SER A 213 -12.61 -27.15 13.43
C SER A 213 -13.66 -26.60 14.39
N ARG A 214 -14.71 -27.39 14.64
CA ARG A 214 -15.38 -27.36 15.93
C ARG A 214 -15.79 -28.77 16.32
N SER A 215 -15.00 -29.35 17.23
CA SER A 215 -15.48 -30.42 18.09
C SER A 215 -16.49 -29.82 19.09
N GLN A 216 -17.75 -30.23 18.99
CA GLN A 216 -18.51 -30.92 20.04
C GLN A 216 -19.91 -31.24 19.53
#